data_AF-A0A506UM71-F1
#
_entry.id   AF-A0A506UM71-F1
#
_cell.length_a   1.000
_cell.length_b   1.000
_cell.length_c   1.000
_cell.angle_alpha   90.00
_cell.angle_beta   90.00
_cell.angle_gamma   90.00
#
_symmetry.space_group_name_H-M   'P 1'
#
loop_
_entity.id
_entity.type
_entity.pdbx_description
1 polymer ?
#
loop_
_entity_poly.entity_id
_entity_poly.type
_entity_poly.pdbx_seq_one_letter_code
_entity_poly.pdbx_strand_id
1 'polypeptide(L)'
;MKSGPVIRRRALLEAVLTAAAGTALAPQTALARVLSQRHAHTHAQGHAHHGGTHHHGAGRAAHQLARHTDHSPAPAALAEANAPAPAATTPARAPAVLRGAAPPRPLVMIDPGHGGKDPGAIGVSGTYEKHVAEAAALELRRQLLASGRYRVAMTRSGDRFIPLDGRVELAHRHQAGLFISLHADALPDSSVRGASVYTLSGNASDRQTAALAQRENSADRFASAAWQGVSPEVAQILGSLVREETRHGSTRMAGSVVQAFRNRIGLLSHPARHAGFVVLKSADIPSVLVEMGFMSNPHDEAALRQSGHRQQVALAMKAAVDHYFNVISS
;
A
#
# COMPACT_ATOMS: atom_id res chain seq x y z
N MET A 1 -21.40 -3.05 -45.42
CA MET A 1 -21.95 -1.85 -44.74
C MET A 1 -22.95 -2.39 -43.72
N LYS A 2 -22.84 -2.22 -42.39
CA LYS A 2 -22.49 -1.06 -41.59
C LYS A 2 -21.78 -1.49 -40.29
N SER A 3 -20.84 -0.66 -39.86
CA SER A 3 -20.03 -0.75 -38.65
C SER A 3 -20.69 0.04 -37.51
N GLY A 4 -20.76 -0.52 -36.30
CA GLY A 4 -21.15 0.17 -35.05
C GLY A 4 -21.50 -0.87 -33.97
N PRO A 5 -20.84 -0.92 -32.80
CA PRO A 5 -20.79 0.16 -31.79
C PRO A 5 -19.38 0.50 -31.25
N VAL A 6 -18.30 -0.06 -31.82
CA VAL A 6 -16.93 0.03 -31.27
C VAL A 6 -16.31 1.43 -31.41
N ILE A 7 -16.77 2.25 -32.37
CA ILE A 7 -16.16 3.55 -32.67
C ILE A 7 -16.54 4.64 -31.63
N ARG A 8 -17.69 4.51 -30.94
CA ARG A 8 -18.13 5.54 -29.97
C ARG A 8 -17.42 5.47 -28.61
N ARG A 9 -16.77 4.36 -28.24
CA ARG A 9 -16.00 4.26 -26.98
C ARG A 9 -14.56 4.77 -27.11
N ARG A 10 -13.99 4.79 -28.31
CA ARG A 10 -12.62 5.28 -28.54
C ARG A 10 -12.53 6.81 -28.52
N ALA A 11 -13.55 7.50 -29.02
CA ALA A 11 -13.61 8.96 -29.01
C ALA A 11 -13.75 9.56 -27.58
N LEU A 12 -14.39 8.83 -26.65
CA LEU A 12 -14.53 9.28 -25.26
C LEU A 12 -13.21 9.09 -24.46
N LEU A 13 -12.39 8.10 -24.81
CA LEU A 13 -11.12 7.82 -24.13
C LEU A 13 -10.02 8.84 -24.53
N GLU A 14 -9.99 9.27 -25.80
CA GLU A 14 -9.02 10.29 -26.25
C GLU A 14 -9.36 11.70 -25.74
N ALA A 15 -10.64 12.01 -25.54
CA ALA A 15 -11.06 13.29 -24.94
C ALA A 15 -10.66 13.41 -23.46
N VAL A 16 -10.63 12.31 -22.71
CA VAL A 16 -10.20 12.30 -21.30
C VAL A 16 -8.67 12.31 -21.18
N LEU A 17 -7.95 11.67 -22.11
CA LEU A 17 -6.48 11.66 -22.10
C LEU A 17 -5.85 12.99 -22.55
N THR A 18 -6.56 13.78 -23.37
CA THR A 18 -6.06 15.09 -23.81
C THR A 18 -6.23 16.19 -22.74
N ALA A 19 -7.09 15.98 -21.73
CA ALA A 19 -7.27 16.93 -20.62
C ALA A 19 -6.22 16.77 -19.49
N ALA A 20 -5.40 15.72 -19.51
CA ALA A 20 -4.47 15.40 -18.43
C ALA A 20 -2.97 15.64 -18.76
N ALA A 21 -2.64 16.12 -19.97
CA ALA A 21 -1.26 16.30 -20.43
C ALA A 21 -0.78 17.76 -20.46
N GLY A 22 -1.52 18.69 -19.85
CA GLY A 22 -1.12 20.10 -19.73
C GLY A 22 -0.71 20.45 -18.31
N THR A 23 0.50 21.01 -18.17
CA THR A 23 1.06 21.69 -16.98
C THR A 23 1.68 20.81 -15.88
N ALA A 24 2.99 20.59 -16.03
CA ALA A 24 3.89 20.43 -14.91
C ALA A 24 4.18 21.81 -14.28
N LEU A 25 3.92 21.99 -12.98
CA LEU A 25 4.70 22.77 -12.01
C LEU A 25 4.12 22.53 -10.59
N ALA A 26 4.98 22.20 -9.62
CA ALA A 26 4.65 22.00 -8.20
C ALA A 26 4.57 23.34 -7.42
N PRO A 27 4.35 23.40 -6.07
CA PRO A 27 3.58 22.58 -5.13
C PRO A 27 2.61 23.44 -4.26
N GLN A 28 1.90 22.79 -3.32
CA GLN A 28 1.27 23.34 -2.10
C GLN A 28 -0.23 23.73 -2.12
N THR A 29 -0.89 23.38 -1.01
CA THR A 29 -2.18 23.89 -0.50
C THR A 29 -3.46 23.60 -1.30
N ALA A 30 -3.99 22.38 -1.19
CA ALA A 30 -5.39 22.10 -1.56
C ALA A 30 -6.00 20.91 -0.79
N LEU A 31 -5.95 20.94 0.55
CA LEU A 31 -6.82 20.08 1.37
C LEU A 31 -7.42 20.81 2.59
N ALA A 32 -7.55 22.14 2.50
CA ALA A 32 -8.15 22.98 3.54
C ALA A 32 -9.42 23.74 3.08
N ARG A 33 -9.98 23.41 1.91
CA ARG A 33 -11.09 24.20 1.32
C ARG A 33 -12.41 23.44 1.13
N VAL A 34 -12.56 22.25 1.69
CA VAL A 34 -13.85 21.50 1.65
C VAL A 34 -14.58 21.49 3.00
N LEU A 35 -14.01 22.05 4.07
CA LEU A 35 -14.64 22.08 5.41
C LEU A 35 -15.02 23.47 5.96
N SER A 36 -14.98 24.54 5.15
CA SER A 36 -15.42 25.88 5.61
C SER A 36 -16.70 26.41 4.97
N GLN A 37 -17.50 25.56 4.32
CA GLN A 37 -18.80 25.96 3.75
C GLN A 37 -19.98 25.21 4.35
N ARG A 38 -20.10 25.25 5.68
CA ARG A 38 -21.38 25.05 6.40
C ARG A 38 -21.39 25.82 7.72
N HIS A 39 -21.09 27.11 7.69
CA HIS A 39 -21.61 28.08 8.65
C HIS A 39 -21.63 29.47 7.98
N ALA A 40 -22.61 30.28 8.36
CA ALA A 40 -22.95 31.61 7.83
C ALA A 40 -23.86 31.65 6.59
N HIS A 41 -25.13 31.29 6.79
CA HIS A 41 -26.26 32.00 6.17
C HIS A 41 -27.29 32.28 7.27
N THR A 42 -27.19 33.45 7.88
CA THR A 42 -28.33 34.14 8.49
C THR A 42 -28.02 35.64 8.54
N HIS A 43 -28.87 36.38 7.83
CA HIS A 43 -29.14 37.82 7.90
C HIS A 43 -28.02 38.84 7.65
N ALA A 44 -28.09 39.40 6.43
CA ALA A 44 -27.72 40.77 6.14
C ALA A 44 -28.74 41.75 6.73
N GLN A 45 -28.25 42.86 7.30
CA GLN A 45 -28.81 44.22 7.17
C GLN A 45 -27.91 45.24 7.88
N GLY A 46 -27.59 46.35 7.22
CA GLY A 46 -27.33 47.62 7.89
C GLY A 46 -25.97 48.32 7.69
N HIS A 47 -26.00 49.31 6.80
CA HIS A 47 -25.32 50.62 6.90
C HIS A 47 -23.89 50.87 6.37
N ALA A 48 -23.84 51.96 5.58
CA ALA A 48 -22.71 52.77 5.10
C ALA A 48 -21.83 53.26 6.27
N HIS A 49 -20.58 53.74 6.11
CA HIS A 49 -20.15 54.90 5.30
C HIS A 49 -18.61 55.10 5.47
N HIS A 50 -18.00 55.85 4.55
CA HIS A 50 -16.81 56.72 4.69
C HIS A 50 -15.37 56.18 4.85
N GLY A 51 -14.51 56.57 3.88
CA GLY A 51 -13.34 57.42 4.16
C GLY A 51 -11.95 56.79 3.98
N GLY A 52 -11.08 57.45 3.20
CA GLY A 52 -9.62 57.39 3.42
C GLY A 52 -8.73 57.21 2.19
N THR A 53 -8.05 58.29 1.83
CA THR A 53 -7.14 58.52 0.69
C THR A 53 -5.64 58.27 1.00
N HIS A 54 -4.80 58.44 -0.05
CA HIS A 54 -3.31 58.60 -0.10
C HIS A 54 -2.49 57.31 -0.29
N HIS A 55 -1.40 57.22 -1.09
CA HIS A 55 -0.54 58.15 -1.84
C HIS A 55 0.17 57.33 -2.96
N HIS A 56 0.21 57.77 -4.22
CA HIS A 56 1.36 58.33 -4.97
C HIS A 56 2.74 57.65 -4.86
N GLY A 57 3.28 57.27 -6.04
CA GLY A 57 4.69 56.97 -6.28
C GLY A 57 4.93 56.54 -7.72
N ALA A 58 5.39 57.47 -8.56
CA ALA A 58 5.58 57.35 -10.01
C ALA A 58 7.05 57.09 -10.41
N GLY A 59 7.26 56.57 -11.62
CA GLY A 59 8.52 56.57 -12.39
C GLY A 59 8.55 55.40 -13.39
N ARG A 60 8.10 55.55 -14.65
CA ARG A 60 8.82 56.08 -15.86
C ARG A 60 10.19 55.40 -16.07
N ALA A 61 10.64 54.99 -17.26
CA ALA A 61 10.14 54.90 -18.65
C ALA A 61 11.22 54.08 -19.41
N ALA A 62 10.86 53.12 -20.27
CA ALA A 62 10.79 53.21 -21.74
C ALA A 62 12.05 52.76 -22.54
N HIS A 63 11.74 52.00 -23.61
CA HIS A 63 12.33 52.04 -24.97
C HIS A 63 13.72 51.38 -25.20
N GLN A 64 14.03 50.68 -26.32
CA GLN A 64 13.36 50.45 -27.60
C GLN A 64 14.17 49.46 -28.51
N LEU A 65 13.44 48.63 -29.28
CA LEU A 65 13.57 48.09 -30.66
C LEU A 65 14.97 47.91 -31.33
N ALA A 66 15.31 46.73 -31.91
CA ALA A 66 15.09 46.23 -33.31
C ALA A 66 15.94 46.97 -34.37
N ARG A 67 16.44 46.45 -35.51
CA ARG A 67 16.59 45.16 -36.23
C ARG A 67 17.40 45.51 -37.51
N HIS A 68 18.20 44.56 -38.02
CA HIS A 68 18.61 44.28 -39.43
C HIS A 68 19.13 45.35 -40.43
N THR A 69 20.18 44.95 -41.17
CA THR A 69 20.42 44.90 -42.66
C THR A 69 21.96 45.02 -42.92
N ASP A 70 22.63 44.64 -44.02
CA ASP A 70 22.50 43.71 -45.15
C ASP A 70 23.87 43.73 -45.92
N HIS A 71 24.14 42.69 -46.73
CA HIS A 71 24.95 42.58 -47.97
C HIS A 71 26.48 42.84 -48.14
N SER A 72 27.16 41.74 -48.53
CA SER A 72 28.34 41.42 -49.40
C SER A 72 28.97 42.44 -50.39
N PRO A 73 30.25 42.27 -50.86
CA PRO A 73 30.61 41.36 -51.99
C PRO A 73 32.00 40.65 -51.93
N ALA A 74 32.20 39.65 -52.83
CA ALA A 74 33.43 38.87 -53.14
C ALA A 74 34.34 39.60 -54.19
N PRO A 75 35.51 39.11 -54.71
CA PRO A 75 35.94 37.71 -54.97
C PRO A 75 37.46 37.31 -54.88
N ALA A 76 37.69 35.98 -55.00
CA ALA A 76 38.79 35.20 -55.61
C ALA A 76 40.29 35.39 -55.23
N ALA A 77 40.95 34.32 -54.74
CA ALA A 77 41.80 33.40 -55.55
C ALA A 77 43.00 32.74 -54.78
N LEU A 78 43.22 31.46 -55.12
CA LEU A 78 44.46 30.64 -55.10
C LEU A 78 45.01 29.94 -53.82
N ALA A 79 45.30 28.65 -54.05
CA ALA A 79 46.45 27.84 -53.62
C ALA A 79 46.16 26.62 -52.72
N GLU A 80 46.69 25.49 -53.20
CA GLU A 80 46.44 24.10 -52.86
C GLU A 80 46.94 23.70 -51.46
N ALA A 81 46.14 22.89 -50.76
CA ALA A 81 46.52 22.21 -49.52
C ALA A 81 46.52 20.69 -49.73
N ASN A 82 47.69 20.08 -49.53
CA ASN A 82 47.85 18.64 -49.33
C ASN A 82 47.09 18.21 -48.07
N ALA A 83 46.03 17.42 -48.24
CA ALA A 83 45.28 16.81 -47.14
C ALA A 83 45.67 15.32 -46.97
N PRO A 84 45.75 14.80 -45.72
CA PRO A 84 46.10 13.40 -45.46
C PRO A 84 44.97 12.42 -45.83
N ALA A 85 45.36 11.17 -46.11
CA ALA A 85 44.50 10.04 -46.45
C ALA A 85 43.38 9.77 -45.40
N PRO A 86 42.21 9.24 -45.82
CA PRO A 86 41.08 9.02 -44.92
C PRO A 86 41.36 7.87 -43.94
N ALA A 87 41.28 8.17 -42.64
CA ALA A 87 41.32 7.17 -41.58
C ALA A 87 40.08 6.27 -41.64
N ALA A 88 40.31 4.96 -41.62
CA ALA A 88 39.27 3.93 -41.64
C ALA A 88 38.30 4.09 -40.47
N THR A 89 37.01 4.28 -40.77
CA THR A 89 35.93 4.28 -39.79
C THR A 89 35.76 2.89 -39.19
N THR A 90 36.13 2.71 -37.93
CA THR A 90 35.74 1.52 -37.17
C THR A 90 34.22 1.53 -37.03
N PRO A 91 33.50 0.45 -37.36
CA PRO A 91 32.05 0.44 -37.21
C PRO A 91 31.72 0.59 -35.73
N ALA A 92 30.94 1.63 -35.42
CA ALA A 92 30.42 1.87 -34.08
C ALA A 92 29.69 0.60 -33.62
N ARG A 93 30.28 -0.11 -32.66
CA ARG A 93 29.64 -1.24 -32.00
C ARG A 93 28.37 -0.71 -31.34
N ALA A 94 27.22 -1.11 -31.88
CA ALA A 94 25.92 -0.81 -31.29
C ALA A 94 25.98 -1.10 -29.78
N PRO A 95 25.42 -0.23 -28.91
CA PRO A 95 25.40 -0.49 -27.49
C PRO A 95 24.80 -1.87 -27.28
N ALA A 96 25.53 -2.74 -26.59
CA ALA A 96 25.04 -4.05 -26.25
C ALA A 96 23.73 -3.85 -25.49
N VAL A 97 22.62 -4.22 -26.11
CA VAL A 97 21.33 -4.33 -25.41
C VAL A 97 21.58 -5.39 -24.36
N LEU A 98 21.82 -4.97 -23.12
CA LEU A 98 21.86 -5.83 -21.95
C LEU A 98 20.52 -6.56 -21.91
N ARG A 99 20.52 -7.79 -22.43
CA ARG A 99 19.36 -8.68 -22.34
C ARG A 99 19.10 -8.92 -20.86
N GLY A 100 17.98 -8.35 -20.39
CA GLY A 100 17.16 -8.85 -19.29
C GLY A 100 17.86 -9.10 -17.96
N ALA A 101 17.89 -8.09 -17.09
CA ALA A 101 17.89 -8.38 -15.66
C ALA A 101 16.62 -9.17 -15.34
N ALA A 102 16.75 -10.33 -14.67
CA ALA A 102 15.60 -11.07 -14.18
C ALA A 102 14.71 -10.12 -13.36
N PRO A 103 13.37 -10.23 -13.47
CA PRO A 103 12.48 -9.38 -12.69
C PRO A 103 12.82 -9.50 -11.20
N PRO A 104 12.72 -8.41 -10.44
CA PRO A 104 13.06 -8.43 -9.02
C PRO A 104 12.20 -9.48 -8.32
N ARG A 105 12.81 -10.17 -7.35
CA ARG A 105 12.11 -11.14 -6.50
C ARG A 105 10.88 -10.48 -5.86
N PRO A 106 9.77 -11.21 -5.71
CA PRO A 106 8.56 -10.66 -5.09
C PRO A 106 8.87 -10.19 -3.65
N LEU A 107 8.27 -9.06 -3.27
CA LEU A 107 8.36 -8.52 -1.92
C LEU A 107 7.16 -8.96 -1.09
N VAL A 108 7.42 -9.59 0.05
CA VAL A 108 6.42 -9.90 1.07
C VAL A 108 6.51 -8.82 2.15
N MET A 109 5.42 -8.09 2.36
CA MET A 109 5.25 -7.19 3.50
C MET A 109 4.67 -7.98 4.66
N ILE A 110 5.39 -8.03 5.79
CA ILE A 110 4.93 -8.65 7.01
C ILE A 110 4.55 -7.55 8.01
N ASP A 111 3.32 -7.61 8.49
CA ASP A 111 2.78 -6.68 9.46
C ASP A 111 2.59 -7.39 10.81
N PRO A 112 3.45 -7.16 11.81
CA PRO A 112 3.16 -7.58 13.16
C PRO A 112 2.07 -6.68 13.75
N GLY A 113 0.91 -7.25 14.10
CA GLY A 113 -0.23 -6.55 14.69
C GLY A 113 0.13 -5.68 15.90
N HIS A 114 -0.65 -4.63 16.13
CA HIS A 114 -0.51 -3.71 17.28
C HIS A 114 0.89 -3.08 17.41
N GLY A 115 1.33 -2.71 18.62
CA GLY A 115 2.66 -2.17 18.92
C GLY A 115 2.63 -0.84 19.67
N GLY A 116 3.70 -0.56 20.41
CA GLY A 116 3.84 0.61 21.26
C GLY A 116 2.72 0.70 22.30
N LYS A 117 1.94 1.78 22.20
CA LYS A 117 0.78 2.08 23.06
C LYS A 117 -0.42 1.17 22.84
N ASP A 118 -0.46 0.42 21.73
CA ASP A 118 -1.47 -0.59 21.50
C ASP A 118 -0.92 -1.97 21.89
N PRO A 119 -1.37 -2.58 23.00
CA PRO A 119 -0.91 -3.90 23.41
C PRO A 119 -1.50 -5.03 22.57
N GLY A 120 -2.59 -4.79 21.83
CA GLY A 120 -3.48 -5.84 21.34
C GLY A 120 -4.19 -6.56 22.48
N ALA A 121 -4.55 -7.82 22.25
CA ALA A 121 -5.04 -8.71 23.27
C ALA A 121 -4.02 -8.92 24.39
N ILE A 122 -4.54 -9.04 25.62
CA ILE A 122 -3.78 -9.46 26.79
C ILE A 122 -4.25 -10.87 27.13
N GLY A 123 -3.34 -11.84 27.03
CA GLY A 123 -3.64 -13.23 27.32
C GLY A 123 -3.95 -13.48 28.80
N VAL A 124 -4.49 -14.67 29.09
CA VAL A 124 -4.92 -15.05 30.44
C VAL A 124 -3.77 -15.02 31.46
N SER A 125 -2.52 -15.19 31.02
CA SER A 125 -1.31 -15.08 31.85
C SER A 125 -0.62 -13.72 31.80
N GLY A 126 -1.25 -12.71 31.19
CA GLY A 126 -0.70 -11.35 31.04
C GLY A 126 0.22 -11.18 29.83
N THR A 127 0.23 -12.11 28.89
CA THR A 127 1.06 -12.00 27.68
C THR A 127 0.46 -10.98 26.71
N TYR A 128 1.26 -10.01 26.26
CA TYR A 128 0.84 -9.03 25.26
C TYR A 128 0.94 -9.58 23.84
N GLU A 129 -0.15 -9.48 23.08
CA GLU A 129 -0.21 -9.88 21.67
C GLU A 129 0.86 -9.20 20.82
N LYS A 130 1.09 -7.88 21.00
CA LYS A 130 2.09 -7.13 20.22
C LYS A 130 3.48 -7.78 20.23
N HIS A 131 3.87 -8.45 21.31
CA HIS A 131 5.16 -9.11 21.44
C HIS A 131 5.17 -10.50 20.78
N VAL A 132 4.06 -11.23 20.89
CA VAL A 132 3.87 -12.52 20.21
C VAL A 132 3.88 -12.33 18.69
N ALA A 133 3.09 -11.37 18.19
CA ALA A 133 3.00 -11.02 16.78
C ALA A 133 4.37 -10.61 16.22
N GLU A 134 5.10 -9.74 16.92
CA GLU A 134 6.45 -9.32 16.53
C GLU A 134 7.44 -10.49 16.48
N ALA A 135 7.46 -11.33 17.52
CA ALA A 135 8.38 -12.46 17.58
C ALA A 135 8.10 -13.48 16.46
N ALA A 136 6.83 -13.75 16.13
CA ALA A 136 6.46 -14.62 15.02
C ALA A 136 6.81 -14.00 13.66
N ALA A 137 6.57 -12.69 13.49
CA ALA A 137 6.89 -11.97 12.28
C ALA A 137 8.39 -11.89 11.98
N LEU A 138 9.22 -11.69 13.02
CA LEU A 138 10.68 -11.72 12.90
C LEU A 138 11.18 -13.10 12.48
N GLU A 139 10.58 -14.16 13.03
CA GLU A 139 10.93 -15.54 12.67
C GLU A 139 10.50 -15.87 11.23
N LEU A 140 9.30 -15.47 10.80
CA LEU A 140 8.87 -15.59 9.41
C LEU A 140 9.79 -14.82 8.46
N ARG A 141 10.16 -13.58 8.81
CA ARG A 141 11.13 -12.78 8.04
C ARG A 141 12.45 -13.52 7.89
N ARG A 142 13.00 -14.07 8.98
CA ARG A 142 14.26 -14.82 8.96
C ARG A 142 14.18 -15.99 7.97
N GLN A 143 13.11 -16.78 8.04
CA GLN A 143 12.94 -17.96 7.17
C GLN A 143 12.71 -17.59 5.69
N LEU A 144 11.94 -16.54 5.40
CA LEU A 144 11.74 -16.06 4.03
C LEU A 144 13.03 -15.50 3.43
N LEU A 145 13.80 -14.72 4.18
CA LEU A 145 15.10 -14.19 3.72
C LEU A 145 16.11 -15.33 3.49
N ALA A 146 16.17 -16.30 4.40
CA ALA A 146 17.08 -17.45 4.28
C ALA A 146 16.79 -18.32 3.04
N SER A 147 15.56 -18.31 2.52
CA SER A 147 15.22 -19.02 1.29
C SER A 147 15.88 -18.43 0.03
N GLY A 148 16.30 -17.15 0.08
CA GLY A 148 16.79 -16.42 -1.08
C GLY A 148 15.73 -16.11 -2.14
N ARG A 149 14.48 -16.51 -1.98
CA ARG A 149 13.41 -16.36 -3.00
C ARG A 149 12.67 -15.03 -2.94
N TYR A 150 12.70 -14.37 -1.79
CA TYR A 150 11.86 -13.21 -1.49
C TYR A 150 12.68 -12.00 -1.07
N ARG A 151 12.15 -10.82 -1.37
CA ARG A 151 12.44 -9.61 -0.59
C ARG A 151 11.43 -9.56 0.55
N VAL A 152 11.85 -9.08 1.72
CA VAL A 152 10.97 -8.98 2.88
C VAL A 152 11.08 -7.60 3.49
N ALA A 153 9.94 -6.93 3.68
CA ALA A 153 9.83 -5.71 4.46
C ALA A 153 8.89 -5.96 5.65
N MET A 154 9.02 -5.16 6.69
CA MET A 154 8.12 -5.19 7.84
C MET A 154 7.55 -3.82 8.09
N THR A 155 6.28 -3.72 8.49
CA THR A 155 5.69 -2.46 8.95
C THR A 155 6.43 -1.99 10.22
N ARG A 156 6.67 -2.92 11.15
CA ARG A 156 7.51 -2.72 12.33
C ARG A 156 8.44 -3.88 12.65
N SER A 157 9.55 -3.56 13.30
CA SER A 157 10.59 -4.49 13.77
C SER A 157 11.08 -4.09 15.19
N GLY A 158 10.20 -3.42 15.92
CA GLY A 158 10.38 -2.93 17.28
C GLY A 158 9.01 -2.57 17.86
N ASP A 159 8.97 -2.31 19.17
CA ASP A 159 7.75 -1.97 19.89
C ASP A 159 7.29 -0.53 19.63
N ARG A 160 6.74 -0.30 18.44
CA ARG A 160 6.20 1.00 18.02
C ARG A 160 4.79 0.85 17.44
N PHE A 161 3.96 1.86 17.70
CA PHE A 161 2.62 1.93 17.13
C PHE A 161 2.68 2.46 15.70
N ILE A 162 1.94 1.82 14.79
CA ILE A 162 1.70 2.31 13.42
C ILE A 162 0.19 2.26 13.16
N PRO A 163 -0.44 3.39 12.78
CA PRO A 163 -1.85 3.40 12.39
C PRO A 163 -2.13 2.45 11.24
N LEU A 164 -3.34 1.91 11.15
CA LEU A 164 -3.73 0.91 10.13
C LEU A 164 -3.47 1.42 8.71
N ASP A 165 -3.81 2.68 8.45
CA ASP A 165 -3.57 3.31 7.13
C ASP A 165 -2.09 3.44 6.81
N GLY A 166 -1.25 3.71 7.82
CA GLY A 166 0.20 3.78 7.65
C GLY A 166 0.83 2.42 7.32
N ARG A 167 0.26 1.31 7.82
CA ARG A 167 0.68 -0.06 7.49
C ARG A 167 0.42 -0.38 6.03
N VAL A 168 -0.77 -0.01 5.54
CA VAL A 168 -1.15 -0.16 4.13
C VAL A 168 -0.27 0.72 3.25
N GLU A 169 -0.06 1.99 3.60
CA GLU A 169 0.81 2.90 2.85
C GLU A 169 2.25 2.36 2.73
N LEU A 170 2.80 1.80 3.81
CA LEU A 170 4.11 1.14 3.78
C LEU A 170 4.14 0.00 2.74
N ALA A 171 3.10 -0.83 2.68
CA ALA A 171 3.04 -1.91 1.70
C ALA A 171 3.08 -1.39 0.25
N HIS A 172 2.33 -0.32 -0.04
CA HIS A 172 2.34 0.34 -1.35
C HIS A 172 3.70 0.99 -1.67
N ARG A 173 4.30 1.72 -0.73
CA ARG A 173 5.62 2.36 -0.93
C ARG A 173 6.72 1.35 -1.22
N HIS A 174 6.64 0.16 -0.62
CA HIS A 174 7.57 -0.94 -0.88
C HIS A 174 7.22 -1.77 -2.13
N GLN A 175 6.10 -1.47 -2.80
CA GLN A 175 5.58 -2.24 -3.94
C GLN A 175 5.46 -3.73 -3.60
N ALA A 176 4.84 -4.03 -2.46
CA ALA A 176 4.66 -5.40 -2.01
C ALA A 176 3.81 -6.20 -3.00
N GLY A 177 4.21 -7.44 -3.28
CA GLY A 177 3.41 -8.39 -4.06
C GLY A 177 2.46 -9.21 -3.19
N LEU A 178 2.63 -9.16 -1.88
CA LEU A 178 1.79 -9.83 -0.88
C LEU A 178 1.93 -9.09 0.46
N PHE A 179 0.81 -8.91 1.16
CA PHE A 179 0.75 -8.38 2.52
C PHE A 179 0.21 -9.44 3.49
N ILE A 180 0.89 -9.63 4.62
CA ILE A 180 0.50 -10.60 5.65
C ILE A 180 0.49 -9.88 6.99
N SER A 181 -0.67 -9.72 7.60
CA SER A 181 -0.79 -9.32 9.00
C SER A 181 -0.78 -10.53 9.92
N LEU A 182 0.05 -10.53 10.97
CA LEU A 182 0.10 -11.58 11.98
C LEU A 182 -0.47 -11.07 13.31
N HIS A 183 -1.47 -11.78 13.82
CA HIS A 183 -2.19 -11.49 15.04
C HIS A 183 -2.27 -12.73 15.94
N ALA A 184 -2.60 -12.49 17.19
CA ALA A 184 -2.98 -13.49 18.17
C ALA A 184 -4.01 -12.83 19.08
N ASP A 185 -5.19 -12.61 18.53
CA ASP A 185 -6.23 -11.79 19.13
C ASP A 185 -6.96 -12.56 20.25
N ALA A 186 -8.00 -11.96 20.84
CA ALA A 186 -8.82 -12.62 21.86
C ALA A 186 -10.29 -12.72 21.46
N LEU A 187 -10.90 -13.84 21.84
CA LEU A 187 -12.33 -14.10 21.67
C LEU A 187 -13.03 -14.20 23.03
N PRO A 188 -14.32 -13.80 23.12
CA PRO A 188 -15.09 -13.93 24.36
C PRO A 188 -15.22 -15.36 24.88
N ASP A 189 -15.31 -16.34 23.98
CA ASP A 189 -15.31 -17.75 24.31
C ASP A 189 -13.85 -18.26 24.38
N SER A 190 -13.37 -18.49 25.61
CA SER A 190 -12.01 -18.98 25.88
C SER A 190 -11.79 -20.44 25.48
N SER A 191 -12.83 -21.18 25.10
CA SER A 191 -12.70 -22.55 24.59
C SER A 191 -12.25 -22.60 23.12
N VAL A 192 -12.46 -21.51 22.38
CA VAL A 192 -12.08 -21.40 20.97
C VAL A 192 -10.56 -21.32 20.85
N ARG A 193 -9.98 -22.19 20.02
CA ARG A 193 -8.54 -22.28 19.83
C ARG A 193 -8.16 -22.79 18.45
N GLY A 194 -6.93 -22.51 18.04
CA GLY A 194 -6.39 -22.83 16.72
C GLY A 194 -6.35 -21.62 15.81
N ALA A 195 -5.54 -21.71 14.77
CA ALA A 195 -5.30 -20.63 13.83
C ALA A 195 -6.45 -20.44 12.83
N SER A 196 -6.54 -19.23 12.30
CA SER A 196 -7.44 -18.84 11.21
C SER A 196 -6.82 -17.77 10.33
N VAL A 197 -7.36 -17.61 9.13
CA VAL A 197 -6.95 -16.64 8.13
C VAL A 197 -8.16 -15.87 7.63
N TYR A 198 -7.99 -14.55 7.51
CA TYR A 198 -9.03 -13.61 7.17
C TYR A 198 -8.65 -12.84 5.90
N THR A 199 -9.63 -12.65 5.03
CA THR A 199 -9.54 -11.77 3.85
C THR A 199 -10.52 -10.60 3.98
N LEU A 200 -10.26 -9.55 3.22
CA LEU A 200 -11.18 -8.41 3.16
C LEU A 200 -12.47 -8.78 2.41
N SER A 201 -13.60 -8.50 3.03
CA SER A 201 -14.91 -8.46 2.37
C SER A 201 -15.78 -7.36 2.97
N GLY A 202 -16.79 -6.91 2.22
CA GLY A 202 -17.77 -5.97 2.75
C GLY A 202 -18.72 -6.60 3.78
N ASN A 203 -18.97 -7.91 3.68
CA ASN A 203 -19.71 -8.67 4.69
C ASN A 203 -18.76 -9.51 5.54
N ALA A 204 -19.23 -9.91 6.73
CA ALA A 204 -18.51 -10.86 7.58
C ALA A 204 -19.02 -12.29 7.38
N SER A 205 -18.15 -13.28 7.52
CA SER A 205 -18.54 -14.71 7.46
C SER A 205 -19.52 -15.09 8.57
N ASP A 206 -19.43 -14.44 9.73
CA ASP A 206 -20.26 -14.67 10.90
C ASP A 206 -20.15 -13.49 11.90
N ARG A 207 -20.97 -13.52 12.95
CA ARG A 207 -21.03 -12.45 13.97
C ARG A 207 -19.73 -12.31 14.77
N GLN A 208 -19.05 -13.42 15.06
CA GLN A 208 -17.80 -13.39 15.81
C GLN A 208 -16.69 -12.74 14.99
N THR A 209 -16.61 -13.08 13.69
CA THR A 209 -15.68 -12.47 12.74
C THR A 209 -15.97 -10.99 12.53
N ALA A 210 -17.25 -10.58 12.50
CA ALA A 210 -17.62 -9.16 12.45
C ALA A 210 -17.13 -8.40 13.69
N ALA A 211 -17.33 -8.97 14.88
CA ALA A 211 -16.89 -8.37 16.13
C ALA A 211 -15.35 -8.31 16.24
N LEU A 212 -14.65 -9.32 15.73
CA LEU A 212 -13.20 -9.33 15.63
C LEU A 212 -12.70 -8.17 14.76
N ALA A 213 -13.24 -8.04 13.54
CA ALA A 213 -12.88 -6.95 12.64
C ALA A 213 -13.15 -5.56 13.24
N GLN A 214 -14.25 -5.38 13.99
CA GLN A 214 -14.53 -4.12 14.69
C GLN A 214 -13.49 -3.80 15.78
N ARG A 215 -13.05 -4.80 16.55
CA ARG A 215 -12.00 -4.62 17.56
C ARG A 215 -10.67 -4.27 16.91
N GLU A 216 -10.28 -4.99 15.86
CA GLU A 216 -9.03 -4.74 15.15
C GLU A 216 -9.00 -3.38 14.45
N ASN A 217 -10.13 -2.97 13.86
CA ASN A 217 -10.26 -1.63 13.30
C ASN A 217 -10.21 -0.52 14.35
N SER A 218 -10.39 -0.85 15.64
CA SER A 218 -10.30 0.11 16.75
C SER A 218 -8.88 0.42 17.20
N ALA A 219 -7.85 -0.27 16.68
CA ALA A 219 -6.44 -0.01 17.00
C ALA A 219 -6.05 1.47 16.76
N ASP A 220 -6.65 2.13 15.76
CA ASP A 220 -6.39 3.54 15.47
C ASP A 220 -6.90 4.52 16.54
N ARG A 221 -7.69 4.08 17.52
CA ARG A 221 -8.01 4.88 18.72
C ARG A 221 -6.76 5.35 19.44
N PHE A 222 -5.68 4.58 19.31
CA PHE A 222 -4.40 4.94 19.88
C PHE A 222 -3.71 6.01 19.04
N ALA A 223 -3.96 6.14 17.73
CA ALA A 223 -3.28 7.10 16.85
C ALA A 223 -3.51 8.56 17.24
N SER A 224 -4.75 8.94 17.57
CA SER A 224 -5.10 10.27 18.05
C SER A 224 -6.33 10.26 18.95
N ALA A 225 -6.43 11.24 19.86
CA ALA A 225 -7.61 11.41 20.72
C ALA A 225 -8.90 11.76 19.95
N ALA A 226 -8.80 12.14 18.67
CA ALA A 226 -9.93 12.53 17.81
C ALA A 226 -10.47 11.37 16.95
N TRP A 227 -10.02 10.13 17.18
CA TRP A 227 -10.47 8.97 16.40
C TRP A 227 -11.97 8.69 16.60
N GLN A 228 -12.70 8.46 15.50
CA GLN A 228 -14.16 8.32 15.51
C GLN A 228 -14.68 6.90 15.24
N GLY A 229 -13.81 5.91 15.02
CA GLY A 229 -14.26 4.61 14.54
C GLY A 229 -14.07 4.42 13.04
N VAL A 230 -13.96 3.16 12.64
CA VAL A 230 -14.36 2.74 11.29
C VAL A 230 -15.72 2.07 11.41
N SER A 231 -16.73 2.65 10.79
CA SER A 231 -18.08 2.09 10.82
C SER A 231 -18.19 0.86 9.89
N PRO A 232 -19.16 -0.05 10.14
CA PRO A 232 -19.43 -1.17 9.25
C PRO A 232 -19.70 -0.76 7.80
N GLU A 233 -20.35 0.39 7.59
CA GLU A 233 -20.64 0.95 6.26
C GLU A 233 -19.36 1.37 5.53
N VAL A 234 -18.43 2.02 6.24
CA VAL A 234 -17.11 2.35 5.67
C VAL A 234 -16.36 1.08 5.30
N ALA A 235 -16.40 0.06 6.16
CA ALA A 235 -15.75 -1.21 5.89
C ALA A 235 -16.36 -1.92 4.65
N GLN A 236 -17.67 -1.82 4.46
CA GLN A 236 -18.35 -2.29 3.24
C GLN A 236 -17.87 -1.59 1.98
N ILE A 237 -17.79 -0.25 2.03
CA ILE A 237 -17.29 0.56 0.92
C ILE A 237 -15.86 0.17 0.58
N LEU A 238 -14.97 0.08 1.58
CA LEU A 238 -13.59 -0.37 1.40
C LEU A 238 -13.54 -1.75 0.74
N GLY A 239 -14.36 -2.68 1.23
CA GLY A 239 -14.51 -4.00 0.67
C GLY A 239 -14.87 -3.98 -0.80
N SER A 240 -15.73 -3.05 -1.25
CA SER A 240 -16.16 -2.90 -2.66
C SER A 240 -15.10 -2.31 -3.59
N LEU A 241 -14.17 -1.50 -3.07
CA LEU A 241 -13.14 -0.81 -3.86
C LEU A 241 -11.97 -1.70 -4.25
N VAL A 242 -11.79 -2.85 -3.59
CA VAL A 242 -10.74 -3.82 -3.92
C VAL A 242 -10.97 -4.34 -5.34
N ARG A 243 -9.89 -4.48 -6.13
CA ARG A 243 -10.02 -5.09 -7.46
C ARG A 243 -10.27 -6.59 -7.34
N GLU A 244 -11.01 -7.13 -8.31
CA GLU A 244 -11.36 -8.54 -8.29
C GLU A 244 -10.14 -9.47 -8.31
N GLU A 245 -9.11 -9.14 -9.10
CA GLU A 245 -7.85 -9.90 -9.09
C GLU A 245 -7.18 -9.89 -7.72
N THR A 246 -7.22 -8.76 -7.00
CA THR A 246 -6.66 -8.66 -5.66
C THR A 246 -7.45 -9.52 -4.67
N ARG A 247 -8.79 -9.54 -4.77
CA ARG A 247 -9.63 -10.46 -3.97
C ARG A 247 -9.32 -11.92 -4.25
N HIS A 248 -9.21 -12.31 -5.52
CA HIS A 248 -8.83 -13.67 -5.91
C HIS A 248 -7.44 -14.02 -5.38
N GLY A 249 -6.47 -13.11 -5.47
CA GLY A 249 -5.13 -13.28 -4.87
C GLY A 249 -5.19 -13.53 -3.36
N SER A 250 -5.92 -12.70 -2.61
CA SER A 250 -6.09 -12.87 -1.16
C SER A 250 -6.75 -14.21 -0.82
N THR A 251 -7.78 -14.63 -1.56
CA THR A 251 -8.44 -15.92 -1.38
C THR A 251 -7.51 -17.09 -1.69
N ARG A 252 -6.70 -17.01 -2.76
CA ARG A 252 -5.67 -18.03 -3.06
C ARG A 252 -4.66 -18.13 -1.91
N MET A 253 -4.14 -17.00 -1.43
CA MET A 253 -3.22 -16.98 -0.29
C MET A 253 -3.86 -17.60 0.96
N ALA A 254 -5.10 -17.25 1.28
CA ALA A 254 -5.82 -17.84 2.42
C ALA A 254 -5.93 -19.37 2.29
N GLY A 255 -6.23 -19.88 1.08
CA GLY A 255 -6.20 -21.31 0.80
C GLY A 255 -4.82 -21.94 1.04
N SER A 256 -3.75 -21.28 0.59
CA SER A 256 -2.37 -21.72 0.83
C SER A 256 -2.01 -21.76 2.32
N VAL A 257 -2.48 -20.79 3.12
CA VAL A 257 -2.31 -20.80 4.59
C VAL A 257 -2.99 -22.00 5.20
N VAL A 258 -4.28 -22.21 4.90
CA VAL A 258 -5.06 -23.35 5.43
C VAL A 258 -4.40 -24.69 5.08
N GLN A 259 -3.95 -24.84 3.83
CA GLN A 259 -3.26 -26.06 3.39
C GLN A 259 -1.94 -26.28 4.13
N ALA A 260 -1.11 -25.25 4.27
CA ALA A 260 0.19 -25.36 4.91
C ALA A 260 0.10 -25.61 6.43
N PHE A 261 -0.96 -25.12 7.07
CA PHE A 261 -1.17 -25.25 8.51
C PHE A 261 -1.74 -26.61 8.92
N ARG A 262 -2.59 -27.23 8.09
CA ARG A 262 -3.41 -28.42 8.42
C ARG A 262 -2.66 -29.55 9.15
N ASN A 263 -1.38 -29.77 8.87
CA ASN A 263 -0.59 -30.87 9.45
C ASN A 263 0.45 -30.42 10.49
N ARG A 264 0.45 -29.14 10.87
CA ARG A 264 1.50 -28.52 11.71
C ARG A 264 0.93 -27.70 12.85
N ILE A 265 -0.16 -26.98 12.60
CA ILE A 265 -0.79 -26.04 13.51
C ILE A 265 -2.29 -26.37 13.57
N GLY A 266 -2.86 -26.43 14.77
CA GLY A 266 -4.31 -26.62 14.93
C GLY A 266 -5.08 -25.48 14.26
N LEU A 267 -6.16 -25.79 13.56
CA LEU A 267 -7.00 -24.83 12.84
C LEU A 267 -8.40 -24.79 13.44
N LEU A 268 -9.07 -23.64 13.33
CA LEU A 268 -10.52 -23.57 13.53
C LEU A 268 -11.24 -24.47 12.50
N SER A 269 -12.45 -24.94 12.85
CA SER A 269 -13.28 -25.75 11.94
C SER A 269 -13.56 -25.07 10.60
N HIS A 270 -13.73 -23.74 10.64
CA HIS A 270 -13.82 -22.87 9.46
C HIS A 270 -12.66 -21.88 9.53
N PRO A 271 -11.47 -22.24 9.03
CA PRO A 271 -10.26 -21.45 9.27
C PRO A 271 -10.12 -20.28 8.30
N ALA A 272 -10.67 -20.37 7.09
CA ALA A 272 -10.71 -19.25 6.15
C ALA A 272 -12.01 -18.46 6.35
N ARG A 273 -11.88 -17.18 6.69
CA ARG A 273 -13.01 -16.26 6.96
C ARG A 273 -12.78 -14.93 6.27
N HIS A 274 -13.78 -14.06 6.30
CA HIS A 274 -13.69 -12.73 5.72
C HIS A 274 -14.53 -11.74 6.51
N ALA A 275 -14.08 -10.48 6.55
CA ALA A 275 -14.79 -9.33 7.09
C ALA A 275 -14.09 -8.02 6.68
N GLY A 276 -14.64 -6.90 7.12
CA GLY A 276 -14.18 -5.55 6.82
C GLY A 276 -12.92 -5.11 7.58
N PHE A 277 -11.83 -5.88 7.54
CA PHE A 277 -10.56 -5.51 8.18
C PHE A 277 -9.85 -4.38 7.43
N VAL A 278 -9.66 -3.23 8.10
CA VAL A 278 -9.08 -2.02 7.51
C VAL A 278 -7.63 -2.23 7.10
N VAL A 279 -6.86 -3.02 7.85
CA VAL A 279 -5.47 -3.33 7.51
C VAL A 279 -5.33 -4.11 6.18
N LEU A 280 -6.41 -4.73 5.70
CA LEU A 280 -6.44 -5.52 4.47
C LEU A 280 -6.98 -4.72 3.26
N LYS A 281 -7.20 -3.40 3.40
CA LYS A 281 -7.90 -2.56 2.41
C LYS A 281 -7.12 -2.16 1.15
N SER A 282 -5.99 -2.81 0.87
CA SER A 282 -5.24 -2.51 -0.34
C SER A 282 -6.05 -2.89 -1.59
N ALA A 283 -6.15 -1.96 -2.54
CA ALA A 283 -6.88 -2.17 -3.78
C ALA A 283 -6.10 -3.04 -4.79
N ASP A 284 -4.78 -3.17 -4.63
CA ASP A 284 -3.88 -3.83 -5.57
C ASP A 284 -2.96 -4.89 -4.97
N ILE A 285 -2.76 -4.91 -3.65
CA ILE A 285 -1.89 -5.88 -2.97
C ILE A 285 -2.76 -6.97 -2.33
N PRO A 286 -2.62 -8.24 -2.77
CA PRO A 286 -3.24 -9.37 -2.10
C PRO A 286 -2.83 -9.40 -0.62
N SER A 287 -3.82 -9.48 0.27
CA SER A 287 -3.67 -9.22 1.69
C SER A 287 -4.42 -10.26 2.52
N VAL A 288 -3.76 -10.80 3.54
CA VAL A 288 -4.37 -11.70 4.53
C VAL A 288 -4.02 -11.27 5.95
N LEU A 289 -4.95 -11.47 6.89
CA LEU A 289 -4.68 -11.42 8.33
C LEU A 289 -4.70 -12.86 8.85
N VAL A 290 -3.67 -13.25 9.59
CA VAL A 290 -3.55 -14.59 10.18
C VAL A 290 -3.61 -14.48 11.69
N GLU A 291 -4.65 -15.07 12.27
CA GLU A 291 -4.70 -15.36 13.70
C GLU A 291 -3.92 -16.64 13.94
N MET A 292 -2.79 -16.54 14.63
CA MET A 292 -1.91 -17.70 14.89
C MET A 292 -2.48 -18.63 15.97
N GLY A 293 -3.48 -18.15 16.70
CA GLY A 293 -4.16 -18.75 17.84
C GLY A 293 -4.81 -17.62 18.66
N PHE A 294 -5.60 -17.96 19.68
CA PHE A 294 -6.32 -16.95 20.47
C PHE A 294 -5.76 -16.81 21.88
N MET A 295 -5.39 -15.59 22.28
CA MET A 295 -4.80 -15.31 23.59
C MET A 295 -5.79 -15.48 24.75
N SER A 296 -7.10 -15.50 24.46
CA SER A 296 -8.13 -15.87 25.43
C SER A 296 -8.12 -17.36 25.78
N ASN A 297 -7.48 -18.22 24.96
CA ASN A 297 -7.34 -19.64 25.24
C ASN A 297 -5.98 -19.94 25.90
N PRO A 298 -5.94 -20.58 27.09
CA PRO A 298 -4.69 -20.81 27.82
C PRO A 298 -3.70 -21.71 27.07
N HIS A 299 -4.19 -22.67 26.26
CA HIS A 299 -3.31 -23.56 25.51
C HIS A 299 -2.66 -22.87 24.31
N ASP A 300 -3.41 -22.02 23.61
CA ASP A 300 -2.86 -21.23 22.51
C ASP A 300 -1.90 -20.15 23.03
N GLU A 301 -2.25 -19.43 24.10
CA GLU A 301 -1.32 -18.49 24.73
C GLU A 301 -0.01 -19.19 25.15
N ALA A 302 -0.12 -20.34 25.84
CA ALA A 302 1.05 -21.10 26.26
C ALA A 302 1.91 -21.54 25.07
N ALA A 303 1.30 -22.00 23.97
CA ALA A 303 2.00 -22.38 22.75
C ALA A 303 2.67 -21.16 22.09
N LEU A 304 1.96 -20.05 21.93
CA LEU A 304 2.44 -18.82 21.28
C LEU A 304 3.63 -18.18 22.03
N ARG A 305 3.73 -18.38 23.34
CA ARG A 305 4.91 -17.99 24.14
C ARG A 305 6.16 -18.80 23.82
N GLN A 306 6.03 -20.03 23.31
CA GLN A 306 7.17 -20.89 22.98
C GLN A 306 7.78 -20.51 21.63
N SER A 307 9.11 -20.32 21.61
CA SER A 307 9.85 -20.04 20.38
C SER A 307 9.70 -21.15 19.34
N GLY A 308 9.71 -22.43 19.78
CA GLY A 308 9.53 -23.59 18.90
C GLY A 308 8.18 -23.60 18.19
N HIS A 309 7.10 -23.20 18.86
CA HIS A 309 5.79 -23.09 18.22
C HIS A 309 5.76 -21.95 17.19
N ARG A 310 6.31 -20.77 17.52
CA ARG A 310 6.43 -19.65 16.57
C ARG A 310 7.28 -20.02 15.34
N GLN A 311 8.33 -20.84 15.51
CA GLN A 311 9.10 -21.40 14.40
C GLN A 311 8.26 -22.30 13.50
N GLN A 312 7.37 -23.13 14.06
CA GLN A 312 6.45 -23.97 13.29
C GLN A 312 5.40 -23.14 12.54
N VAL A 313 4.85 -22.10 13.18
CA VAL A 313 3.95 -21.13 12.52
C VAL A 313 4.64 -20.44 11.35
N ALA A 314 5.84 -19.92 11.57
CA ALA A 314 6.65 -19.29 10.52
C ALA A 314 7.01 -20.25 9.38
N LEU A 315 7.30 -21.52 9.69
CA LEU A 315 7.58 -22.55 8.69
C LEU A 315 6.35 -22.85 7.84
N ALA A 316 5.17 -22.98 8.46
CA ALA A 316 3.91 -23.17 7.75
C ALA A 316 3.56 -21.94 6.89
N MET A 317 3.75 -20.72 7.42
CA MET A 317 3.53 -19.48 6.66
C MET A 317 4.50 -19.35 5.48
N LYS A 318 5.77 -19.69 5.65
CA LYS A 318 6.73 -19.75 4.54
C LYS A 318 6.24 -20.71 3.46
N ALA A 319 5.79 -21.92 3.82
CA ALA A 319 5.26 -22.87 2.86
C ALA A 319 4.00 -22.33 2.15
N ALA A 320 3.12 -21.60 2.85
CA ALA A 320 1.98 -20.93 2.23
C ALA A 320 2.41 -19.86 1.22
N VAL A 321 3.45 -19.06 1.53
CA VAL A 321 4.02 -18.06 0.61
C VAL A 321 4.67 -18.74 -0.61
N ASP A 322 5.40 -19.84 -0.40
CA ASP A 322 5.99 -20.66 -1.46
C ASP A 322 4.89 -21.16 -2.43
N HIS A 323 3.79 -21.71 -1.89
CA HIS A 323 2.63 -22.14 -2.67
C HIS A 323 1.95 -20.99 -3.40
N TYR A 324 1.72 -19.86 -2.74
CA TYR A 324 1.04 -18.70 -3.34
C TYR A 324 1.78 -18.14 -4.56
N PHE A 325 3.11 -18.02 -4.47
CA PHE A 325 3.94 -17.58 -5.59
C PHE A 325 4.28 -18.70 -6.58
N ASN A 326 3.67 -19.88 -6.44
CA ASN A 326 3.93 -21.08 -7.25
C ASN A 326 5.43 -21.44 -7.33
N VAL A 327 6.18 -21.17 -6.25
CA VAL A 327 7.58 -21.56 -6.17
C VAL A 327 7.65 -22.91 -5.49
N ILE A 328 7.57 -23.97 -6.29
CA ILE A 328 7.77 -25.34 -5.81
C ILE A 328 9.24 -25.48 -5.40
N SER A 329 9.49 -26.05 -4.22
CA SER A 329 10.86 -26.39 -3.79
C SER A 329 11.43 -27.41 -4.78
N SER A 330 12.47 -27.01 -5.51
CA SER A 330 13.31 -27.93 -6.30
C SER A 330 14.16 -28.79 -5.38
#